data_AF-A0A1N7DX47-F1
#
_entry.id   AF-A0A1N7DX47-F1
#
_cell.length_a   1.000
_cell.length_b   1.000
_cell.length_c   1.000
_cell.angle_alpha   90.00
_cell.angle_beta   90.00
_cell.angle_gamma   90.00
#
_symmetry.space_group_name_H-M   'P 1'
#
loop_
_entity.id
_entity.type
_entity.pdbx_description
1 polymer ?
#
loop_
_entity_poly.entity_id
_entity_poly.type
_entity_poly.pdbx_seq_one_letter_code
_entity_poly.pdbx_strand_id
1 'polypeptide(L)'
;MSHSNNESLELTRPEARVVISALSEQQARGGTSDEQASNVREHLKEEFDFEEDESTDVLFEQYGEGFFEDTSSEIVAFSEREAEMVATALSRFENDAHDENRETIRDVRSRFENEFGVTVGAS
;
A
#
# COMPACT_ATOMS: atom_id res chain seq x y z
N MET A 1 -15.71 -11.08 -23.80
CA MET A 1 -14.27 -10.79 -23.71
C MET A 1 -14.09 -10.08 -22.38
N SER A 2 -13.56 -10.80 -21.38
CA SER A 2 -13.31 -10.21 -20.07
C SER A 2 -12.01 -9.45 -20.19
N HIS A 3 -12.10 -8.12 -20.29
CA HIS A 3 -10.94 -7.28 -20.08
C HIS A 3 -10.63 -7.38 -18.59
N SER A 4 -9.66 -8.23 -18.23
CA SER A 4 -8.91 -7.99 -17.00
C SER A 4 -8.13 -6.71 -17.25
N ASN A 5 -8.76 -5.56 -16.98
CA ASN A 5 -8.09 -4.27 -17.02
C ASN A 5 -7.19 -4.22 -15.79
N ASN A 6 -5.98 -4.74 -15.94
CA ASN A 6 -4.92 -4.42 -15.01
C ASN A 6 -4.46 -3.01 -15.37
N GLU A 7 -4.67 -2.08 -14.46
CA GLU A 7 -4.19 -0.70 -14.59
C GLU A 7 -2.89 -0.58 -13.79
N SER A 8 -2.02 0.31 -14.24
CA SER A 8 -0.68 0.45 -13.68
C SER A 8 -0.57 1.75 -12.91
N LEU A 9 0.03 1.69 -11.73
CA LEU A 9 0.29 2.84 -10.89
C LEU A 9 1.80 2.94 -10.65
N GLU A 10 2.36 4.11 -10.92
CA GLU A 10 3.73 4.42 -10.53
C GLU A 10 3.78 4.63 -9.01
N LEU A 11 4.57 3.84 -8.31
CA LEU A 11 4.78 3.98 -6.87
C LEU A 11 6.24 4.29 -6.61
N THR A 12 6.49 5.22 -5.71
CA THR A 12 7.83 5.39 -5.15
C THR A 12 8.09 4.28 -4.13
N ARG A 13 9.38 4.00 -3.86
CA ARG A 13 9.77 3.01 -2.87
C ARG A 13 9.16 3.28 -1.48
N PRO A 14 9.13 4.51 -0.95
CA PRO A 14 8.44 4.80 0.32
C PRO A 14 6.94 4.51 0.26
N GLU A 15 6.27 4.82 -0.86
CA GLU A 15 4.84 4.56 -1.03
C GLU A 15 4.53 3.06 -1.11
N ALA A 16 5.35 2.29 -1.83
CA ALA A 16 5.25 0.83 -1.88
C ALA A 16 5.38 0.23 -0.47
N ARG A 17 6.30 0.76 0.35
CA ARG A 17 6.47 0.33 1.75
C ARG A 17 5.22 0.65 2.60
N VAL A 18 4.63 1.84 2.43
CA VAL A 18 3.35 2.21 3.08
C VAL A 18 2.24 1.21 2.73
N VAL A 19 2.13 0.81 1.46
CA VAL A 19 1.16 -0.20 1.01
C VAL A 19 1.43 -1.55 1.67
N ILE A 20 2.68 -2.02 1.67
CA ILE A 20 3.05 -3.30 2.28
C ILE A 20 2.70 -3.32 3.77
N SER A 21 3.02 -2.26 4.51
CA SER A 21 2.70 -2.19 5.94
C SER A 21 1.21 -2.08 6.23
N ALA A 22 0.45 -1.32 5.44
CA ALA A 22 -1.00 -1.27 5.57
C ALA A 22 -1.65 -2.65 5.37
N LEU A 23 -1.20 -3.40 4.36
CA LEU A 23 -1.65 -4.77 4.12
C LEU A 23 -1.22 -5.73 5.24
N SER A 24 -0.02 -5.55 5.79
CA SER A 24 0.50 -6.36 6.90
C SER A 24 -0.33 -6.17 8.18
N GLU A 25 -0.63 -4.91 8.52
CA GLU A 25 -1.45 -4.57 9.68
C GLU A 25 -2.90 -5.06 9.53
N GLN A 26 -3.45 -4.98 8.30
CA GLN A 26 -4.77 -5.53 8.01
C GLN A 26 -4.82 -7.06 8.20
N GLN A 27 -3.78 -7.78 7.80
CA GLN A 27 -3.65 -9.22 8.01
C GLN A 27 -3.49 -9.57 9.49
N ALA A 28 -2.66 -8.83 10.23
CA ALA A 28 -2.46 -9.03 11.67
C ALA A 28 -3.77 -8.94 12.48
N ARG A 29 -4.74 -8.18 11.98
CA ARG A 29 -6.06 -7.98 12.60
C ARG A 29 -7.14 -8.98 12.15
N GLY A 30 -6.77 -9.99 11.35
CA GLY A 30 -7.67 -11.06 10.91
C GLY A 30 -8.60 -10.69 9.75
N GLY A 31 -8.12 -9.87 8.80
CA GLY A 31 -8.85 -9.57 7.56
C GLY A 31 -9.08 -10.83 6.69
N THR A 32 -10.24 -10.94 6.04
CA THR A 32 -10.67 -12.18 5.35
C THR A 32 -9.98 -12.44 4.00
N SER A 33 -9.04 -11.60 3.57
CA SER A 33 -8.43 -11.62 2.23
C SER A 33 -6.92 -11.92 2.27
N ASP A 34 -6.52 -12.80 3.19
CA ASP A 34 -5.12 -13.03 3.56
C ASP A 34 -4.21 -13.46 2.39
N GLU A 35 -4.66 -14.34 1.51
CA GLU A 35 -3.82 -14.84 0.41
C GLU A 35 -3.58 -13.75 -0.65
N GLN A 36 -4.62 -12.99 -1.02
CA GLN A 36 -4.50 -11.92 -2.01
C GLN A 36 -3.66 -10.75 -1.47
N ALA A 37 -3.87 -10.37 -0.21
CA ALA A 37 -3.04 -9.35 0.45
C ALA A 37 -1.58 -9.78 0.54
N SER A 38 -1.32 -11.07 0.79
CA SER A 38 0.04 -11.61 0.82
C SER A 38 0.67 -11.58 -0.57
N ASN A 39 -0.04 -11.98 -1.63
CA ASN A 39 0.47 -11.94 -3.00
C ASN A 39 0.84 -10.52 -3.44
N VAL A 40 0.02 -9.52 -3.13
CA VAL A 40 0.33 -8.11 -3.46
C VAL A 40 1.55 -7.63 -2.68
N ARG A 41 1.68 -8.00 -1.41
CA ARG A 41 2.88 -7.67 -0.61
C ARG A 41 4.14 -8.27 -1.20
N GLU A 42 4.13 -9.57 -1.49
CA GLU A 42 5.29 -10.25 -2.06
C GLU A 42 5.64 -9.69 -3.44
N HIS A 43 4.65 -9.40 -4.28
CA HIS A 43 4.89 -8.73 -5.56
C HIS A 43 5.58 -7.38 -5.38
N LEU A 44 5.10 -6.53 -4.47
CA LEU A 44 5.73 -5.24 -4.19
C LEU A 44 7.13 -5.38 -3.58
N LYS A 45 7.39 -6.43 -2.80
CA LYS A 45 8.75 -6.70 -2.30
C LYS A 45 9.71 -7.06 -3.42
N GLU A 46 9.26 -7.90 -4.35
CA GLU A 46 10.04 -8.31 -5.52
C GLU A 46 10.32 -7.12 -6.45
N GLU A 47 9.33 -6.30 -6.76
CA GLU A 47 9.49 -5.15 -7.68
C GLU A 47 10.43 -4.06 -7.13
N PHE A 48 10.48 -3.88 -5.81
CA PHE A 48 11.28 -2.83 -5.16
C PHE A 48 12.51 -3.36 -4.40
N ASP A 49 12.85 -4.65 -4.57
CA ASP A 49 13.94 -5.34 -3.88
C ASP A 49 13.94 -5.08 -2.35
N PHE A 50 12.79 -5.25 -1.70
CA PHE A 50 12.71 -5.18 -0.23
C PHE A 50 13.12 -6.52 0.40
N GLU A 51 13.99 -6.48 1.41
CA GLU A 51 14.31 -7.68 2.19
C GLU A 51 13.10 -8.14 3.05
N GLU A 52 13.02 -9.44 3.39
CA GLU A 52 11.88 -10.00 4.14
C GLU A 52 11.64 -9.33 5.51
N ASP A 53 12.72 -8.90 6.19
CA ASP A 53 12.66 -8.18 7.48
C ASP A 53 12.38 -6.68 7.34
N GLU A 54 12.58 -6.10 6.16
CA GLU A 54 12.53 -4.65 5.92
C GLU A 54 11.11 -4.09 5.79
N SER A 55 10.10 -4.96 5.81
CA SER A 55 8.76 -4.66 5.32
C SER A 55 7.64 -4.91 6.34
N THR A 56 7.94 -5.57 7.46
CA THR A 56 6.99 -5.91 8.53
C THR A 56 7.20 -5.12 9.82
N ASP A 57 8.41 -4.64 10.05
CA ASP A 57 8.76 -3.99 11.30
C ASP A 57 9.05 -2.51 11.05
N VAL A 58 8.15 -1.67 11.58
CA VAL A 58 8.49 -0.30 11.97
C VAL A 58 8.69 0.68 10.82
N LEU A 59 7.63 0.98 10.05
CA LEU A 59 7.61 2.20 9.23
C LEU A 59 7.85 3.47 10.07
N PHE A 60 7.47 3.46 11.35
CA PHE A 60 7.19 4.72 12.07
C PHE A 60 8.17 5.08 13.18
N GLU A 61 8.84 4.13 13.84
CA GLU A 61 9.84 4.45 14.87
C GLU A 61 11.29 4.42 14.34
N GLN A 62 11.54 3.79 13.18
CA GLN A 62 12.90 3.54 12.70
C GLN A 62 13.36 4.49 11.59
N TYR A 63 12.44 5.00 10.79
CA TYR A 63 12.77 5.84 9.63
C TYR A 63 12.31 7.28 9.86
N GLY A 64 13.23 8.13 10.34
CA GLY A 64 13.01 9.57 10.56
C GLY A 64 12.93 10.40 9.26
N GLU A 65 13.29 11.69 9.32
CA GLU A 65 13.17 12.70 8.25
C GLU A 65 13.76 12.32 6.86
N GLY A 66 14.50 11.20 6.74
CA GLY A 66 15.05 10.67 5.49
C GLY A 66 14.25 9.57 4.80
N PHE A 67 13.13 9.11 5.38
CA PHE A 67 12.36 7.98 4.82
C PHE A 67 11.84 8.23 3.39
N PHE A 68 11.45 9.47 3.10
CA PHE A 68 10.92 9.88 1.81
C PHE A 68 11.97 10.46 0.85
N GLU A 69 13.26 10.38 1.19
CA GLU A 69 14.34 10.88 0.32
C GLU A 69 14.62 9.94 -0.86
N ASP A 70 14.20 8.67 -0.78
CA ASP A 70 14.29 7.74 -1.91
C ASP A 70 13.16 8.02 -2.90
N THR A 71 13.52 8.66 -4.01
CA THR A 71 12.61 8.99 -5.11
C THR A 71 12.56 7.91 -6.19
N SER A 72 13.16 6.73 -5.97
CA SER A 72 13.06 5.63 -6.92
C SER A 72 11.59 5.22 -7.06
N SER A 73 11.12 5.10 -8.28
CA SER A 73 9.75 4.71 -8.60
C SER A 73 9.71 3.56 -9.59
N GLU A 74 8.73 2.68 -9.41
CA GLU A 74 8.46 1.56 -10.32
C GLU A 74 6.98 1.58 -10.71
N ILE A 75 6.69 1.08 -11.91
CA ILE A 75 5.33 0.99 -12.44
C ILE A 75 4.78 -0.39 -12.11
N VAL A 76 3.82 -0.45 -11.18
CA VAL A 76 3.24 -1.72 -10.72
C VAL A 76 1.84 -1.88 -11.28
N ALA A 77 1.53 -3.07 -11.79
CA ALA A 77 0.19 -3.39 -12.29
C ALA A 77 -0.68 -3.96 -11.16
N PHE A 78 -1.88 -3.42 -11.01
CA PHE A 78 -2.90 -3.92 -10.09
C PHE A 78 -4.16 -4.28 -10.85
N SER A 79 -4.83 -5.34 -10.41
CA SER A 79 -6.24 -5.53 -10.73
C SER A 79 -7.11 -4.59 -9.91
N GLU A 80 -8.31 -4.27 -10.40
CA GLU A 80 -9.31 -3.45 -9.70
C GLU A 80 -9.55 -3.94 -8.25
N ARG A 81 -9.62 -5.27 -8.07
CA ARG A 81 -9.81 -5.89 -6.74
C ARG A 81 -8.61 -5.71 -5.83
N GLU A 82 -7.39 -5.73 -6.36
CA GLU A 82 -6.18 -5.48 -5.58
C GLU A 82 -6.09 -4.01 -5.18
N ALA A 83 -6.41 -3.09 -6.10
CA ALA A 83 -6.49 -1.67 -5.81
C ALA A 83 -7.54 -1.36 -4.72
N GLU A 84 -8.72 -1.97 -4.78
CA GLU A 84 -9.76 -1.82 -3.76
C GLU A 84 -9.31 -2.31 -2.38
N MET A 85 -8.64 -3.46 -2.35
CA MET A 85 -8.08 -4.03 -1.14
C MET A 85 -6.99 -3.13 -0.54
N VAL A 86 -6.08 -2.61 -1.38
CA VAL A 86 -5.02 -1.69 -0.96
C VAL A 86 -5.62 -0.39 -0.42
N ALA A 87 -6.56 0.22 -1.13
CA ALA A 87 -7.21 1.45 -0.67
C ALA A 87 -7.93 1.26 0.67
N THR A 88 -8.60 0.11 0.85
CA THR A 88 -9.25 -0.26 2.12
C THR A 88 -8.24 -0.41 3.26
N ALA A 89 -7.12 -1.08 3.00
CA ALA A 89 -6.05 -1.25 3.98
C ALA A 89 -5.44 0.10 4.37
N LEU A 90 -5.13 0.95 3.39
CA LEU A 90 -4.60 2.30 3.60
C LEU A 90 -5.57 3.17 4.41
N SER A 91 -6.87 3.09 4.14
CA SER A 91 -7.86 3.87 4.91
C SER A 91 -7.93 3.46 6.37
N ARG A 92 -7.81 2.17 6.68
CA ARG A 92 -7.78 1.69 8.07
C ARG A 92 -6.47 2.08 8.74
N PHE A 93 -5.37 1.94 8.01
CA PHE A 93 -4.04 2.30 8.48
C PHE A 93 -3.91 3.80 8.78
N GLU A 94 -4.52 4.67 7.96
CA GLU A 94 -4.61 6.12 8.20
C GLU A 94 -5.29 6.43 9.55
N ASN A 95 -6.39 5.74 9.87
CA ASN A 95 -7.13 6.00 11.11
C ASN A 95 -6.28 5.73 12.36
N ASP A 96 -5.37 4.76 12.30
CA ASP A 96 -4.50 4.40 13.41
C ASP A 96 -3.16 5.13 13.41
N ALA A 97 -2.81 5.80 12.30
CA ALA A 97 -1.58 6.56 12.20
C ALA A 97 -1.63 7.87 13.02
N HIS A 98 -0.46 8.29 13.50
CA HIS A 98 -0.26 9.62 14.08
C HIS A 98 -0.45 10.72 13.03
N ASP A 99 -0.88 11.92 13.47
CA ASP A 99 -1.31 13.00 12.58
C ASP A 99 -0.28 13.40 11.50
N GLU A 100 1.01 13.34 11.81
CA GLU A 100 2.10 13.66 10.88
C GLU A 100 2.22 12.70 9.68
N ASN A 101 1.72 11.46 9.82
CA ASN A 101 1.82 10.42 8.79
C ASN A 101 0.48 10.19 8.07
N ARG A 102 -0.62 10.72 8.62
CA ARG A 102 -1.96 10.61 8.03
C ARG A 102 -2.04 11.25 6.65
N GLU A 103 -1.32 12.35 6.44
CA GLU A 103 -1.30 13.04 5.14
C GLU A 103 -0.69 12.14 4.06
N THR A 104 0.49 11.58 4.28
CA THR A 104 1.13 10.71 3.29
C THR A 104 0.31 9.44 3.00
N ILE A 105 -0.22 8.78 4.03
CA ILE A 105 -1.06 7.59 3.84
C ILE A 105 -2.32 7.95 3.04
N ARG A 106 -2.92 9.10 3.34
CA ARG A 106 -4.09 9.62 2.60
C ARG A 106 -3.75 9.96 1.15
N ASP A 107 -2.58 10.53 0.89
CA ASP A 107 -2.13 10.86 -0.46
C ASP A 107 -1.97 9.58 -1.30
N VAL A 108 -1.29 8.57 -0.75
CA VAL A 108 -1.17 7.25 -1.40
C VAL A 108 -2.55 6.65 -1.64
N ARG A 109 -3.44 6.62 -0.64
CA ARG A 109 -4.82 6.12 -0.81
C ARG A 109 -5.54 6.85 -1.93
N SER A 110 -5.47 8.18 -1.95
CA SER A 110 -6.15 9.02 -2.93
C SER A 110 -5.66 8.74 -4.36
N ARG A 111 -4.39 8.37 -4.54
CA ARG A 111 -3.85 7.96 -5.85
C ARG A 111 -4.50 6.66 -6.33
N PHE A 112 -4.64 5.65 -5.46
CA PHE A 112 -5.36 4.42 -5.78
C PHE A 112 -6.84 4.67 -6.06
N GLU A 113 -7.51 5.52 -5.28
CA GLU A 113 -8.92 5.88 -5.49
C GLU A 113 -9.14 6.58 -6.84
N ASN A 114 -8.25 7.51 -7.21
CA ASN A 114 -8.37 8.27 -8.46
C ASN A 114 -8.02 7.42 -9.70
N GLU A 115 -6.94 6.64 -9.65
CA GLU A 115 -6.48 5.87 -10.81
C GLU A 115 -7.44 4.73 -11.14
N PHE A 116 -7.93 4.02 -10.12
CA PHE A 116 -8.78 2.83 -10.30
C PHE A 116 -10.28 3.12 -10.10
N GLY A 117 -10.65 4.37 -9.81
CA GLY A 117 -12.04 4.76 -9.54
C GLY A 117 -12.65 4.11 -8.28
N VAL A 118 -11.83 3.70 -7.33
CA VAL A 118 -12.25 3.06 -6.08
C VAL A 118 -12.75 4.13 -5.10
N THR A 119 -13.83 3.86 -4.37
CA THR A 119 -14.28 4.71 -3.25
C THR A 119 -14.32 3.89 -1.97
N VAL A 120 -13.40 4.17 -1.04
CA VAL A 120 -13.43 3.52 0.27
C VAL A 120 -14.41 4.28 1.15
N GLY A 121 -15.53 3.64 1.52
CA GLY A 121 -16.49 4.25 2.43
C GLY A 121 -15.86 4.47 3.81
N ALA A 122 -15.77 5.73 4.25
CA ALA A 122 -15.43 6.07 5.63
C ALA A 122 -16.41 5.33 6.56
N SER A 123 -15.93 4.28 7.22
CA SER A 123 -16.68 3.52 8.23
C SER A 123 -16.50 4.14 9.60
#